data_AF-A0A926EPS6-F1
#
_entry.id   AF-A0A926EPS6-F1
#
_cell.length_a   1.000
_cell.length_b   1.000
_cell.length_c   1.000
_cell.angle_alpha   90.00
_cell.angle_beta   90.00
_cell.angle_gamma   90.00
#
_symmetry.space_group_name_H-M   'P 1'
#
loop_
_entity.id
_entity.type
_entity.pdbx_description
1 polymer ?
#
loop_
_entity_poly.entity_id
_entity_poly.type
_entity_poly.pdbx_seq_one_letter_code
_entity_poly.pdbx_strand_id
1 'polypeptide(L)'
;MENDFLKRFAQGFSNKPQDQRPSVEMVAISKMLQDLTEVPQEAFGAYAFSREPLRSRIPLEKRMELTRKAIDCGQSCAKKIREKYGNLSPRGIAGKLGLKLKFPQKPLHGGHVTFAQFVAPDEITVFMDCVDKAEELIREEALGSILKKLVVEEVLIAHELFHYLEEENEKTIFTRTEKLELWKIGKLKNTSRIVCLGEIAGMAFAKELAKLSFSPYVLDSFFVYLYDKQAGCYLYHEMMRLTKEWMGLETKE
;
A
#
# COMPACT_ATOMS: atom_id res chain seq x y z
N MET A 1 -0.28 -16.38 -4.99
CA MET A 1 0.37 -16.03 -3.70
C MET A 1 -0.19 -14.68 -3.32
N GLU A 2 -1.04 -14.62 -2.29
CA GLU A 2 -1.73 -13.41 -1.87
C GLU A 2 -0.72 -12.31 -1.52
N ASN A 3 -0.62 -11.29 -2.39
CA ASN A 3 -0.05 -9.99 -2.05
C ASN A 3 -1.13 -9.28 -1.24
N ASP A 4 -0.95 -9.21 0.07
CA ASP A 4 -1.78 -8.33 0.88
C ASP A 4 -0.89 -7.72 1.95
N PHE A 5 -0.39 -6.55 1.60
CA PHE A 5 0.50 -5.72 2.38
C PHE A 5 -0.11 -5.30 3.73
N LEU A 6 -1.44 -5.16 3.79
CA LEU A 6 -2.18 -4.78 4.99
C LEU A 6 -2.48 -6.01 5.89
N LYS A 7 -2.61 -7.21 5.30
CA LYS A 7 -2.71 -8.48 6.06
C LYS A 7 -1.59 -8.61 7.10
N ARG A 8 -0.33 -8.34 6.75
CA ARG A 8 0.83 -8.66 7.62
C ARG A 8 0.97 -7.73 8.82
N PHE A 9 0.63 -6.45 8.68
CA PHE A 9 0.78 -5.47 9.76
C PHE A 9 -0.36 -5.55 10.79
N ALA A 10 -1.61 -5.62 10.31
CA ALA A 10 -2.76 -5.74 11.20
C ALA A 10 -2.75 -7.03 12.02
N GLN A 11 -2.24 -8.14 11.47
CA GLN A 11 -2.08 -9.41 12.21
C GLN A 11 -1.13 -9.30 13.41
N GLY A 12 0.01 -8.60 13.28
CA GLY A 12 1.00 -8.49 14.35
C GLY A 12 0.57 -7.58 15.51
N PHE A 13 -0.27 -6.57 15.22
CA PHE A 13 -0.75 -5.62 16.22
C PHE A 13 -2.09 -6.05 16.85
N SER A 14 -3.02 -6.60 16.06
CA SER A 14 -4.35 -7.03 16.53
C SER A 14 -4.29 -8.27 17.44
N ASN A 15 -3.32 -9.17 17.22
CA ASN A 15 -3.18 -10.40 18.02
C ASN A 15 -2.43 -10.20 19.34
N LYS A 16 -1.85 -9.02 19.61
CA LYS A 16 -1.23 -8.73 20.91
C LYS A 16 -2.29 -8.21 21.88
N PRO A 17 -2.37 -8.77 23.11
CA PRO A 17 -3.18 -8.21 24.19
C PRO A 17 -2.88 -6.72 24.34
N GLN A 18 -3.89 -5.90 24.61
CA GLN A 18 -3.78 -4.44 24.69
C GLN A 18 -2.69 -3.98 25.69
N ASP A 19 -2.47 -4.77 26.74
CA ASP A 19 -1.47 -4.57 27.81
C ASP A 19 -0.01 -4.86 27.37
N GLN A 20 0.20 -5.45 26.20
CA GLN A 20 1.54 -5.74 25.64
C GLN A 20 1.92 -4.83 24.47
N ARG A 21 1.07 -3.84 24.17
CA ARG A 21 1.34 -2.87 23.11
C ARG A 21 2.13 -1.69 23.70
N PRO A 22 3.21 -1.25 23.05
CA PRO A 22 3.96 -0.09 23.53
C PRO A 22 3.02 1.12 23.61
N SER A 23 3.07 1.84 24.74
CA SER A 23 2.34 3.10 24.89
C SER A 23 2.86 4.09 23.85
N VAL A 24 1.96 4.67 23.06
CA VAL A 24 2.29 5.67 22.05
C VAL A 24 1.51 6.95 22.33
N GLU A 25 2.13 8.09 22.02
CA GLU A 25 1.43 9.37 22.06
C GLU A 25 0.23 9.33 21.10
N MET A 26 -0.95 9.61 21.63
CA MET A 26 -2.18 9.69 20.84
C MET A 26 -2.20 11.00 20.06
N VAL A 27 -2.33 10.90 18.74
CA VAL A 27 -2.35 12.07 17.84
C VAL A 27 -3.74 12.17 17.20
N ALA A 28 -4.24 13.40 17.04
CA ALA A 28 -5.49 13.64 16.33
C ALA A 28 -5.35 13.21 14.86
N ILE A 29 -6.40 12.57 14.31
CA ILE A 29 -6.33 12.00 12.95
C ILE A 29 -6.05 13.06 11.88
N SER A 30 -6.61 14.27 12.04
CA SER A 30 -6.33 15.40 11.15
C SER A 30 -4.85 15.75 11.08
N LYS A 31 -4.17 15.77 12.23
CA LYS A 31 -2.73 16.03 12.31
C LYS A 31 -1.91 14.89 11.71
N MET A 32 -2.25 13.64 12.00
CA MET A 32 -1.59 12.47 11.39
C MET A 32 -1.64 12.54 9.86
N LEU A 33 -2.83 12.87 9.31
CA LEU A 33 -3.03 12.96 7.87
C LEU A 33 -2.29 14.16 7.26
N GLN A 34 -2.33 15.33 7.89
CA GLN A 34 -1.54 16.49 7.46
C GLN A 34 -0.06 16.10 7.31
N ASP A 35 0.52 15.52 8.35
CA ASP A 35 1.93 15.14 8.37
C ASP A 35 2.26 14.07 7.32
N LEU A 36 1.45 13.01 7.22
CA LEU A 36 1.71 11.93 6.25
C LEU A 36 1.52 12.38 4.80
N THR A 37 0.59 13.29 4.51
CA THR A 37 0.37 13.79 3.14
C THR A 37 1.51 14.66 2.62
N GLU A 38 2.33 15.22 3.51
CA GLU A 38 3.54 15.99 3.17
C GLU A 38 4.76 15.10 2.89
N VAL A 39 4.72 13.82 3.27
CA VAL A 39 5.83 12.89 3.05
C VAL A 39 6.00 12.60 1.55
N PRO A 40 7.20 12.79 0.98
CA PRO A 40 7.48 12.44 -0.41
C PRO A 40 7.20 10.97 -0.69
N GLN A 41 6.67 10.66 -1.87
CA GLN A 41 6.25 9.30 -2.22
C GLN A 41 7.41 8.28 -2.11
N GLU A 42 8.61 8.66 -2.53
CA GLU A 42 9.81 7.84 -2.46
C GLU A 42 10.23 7.51 -1.03
N ALA A 43 9.92 8.37 -0.06
CA ALA A 43 10.27 8.13 1.35
C ALA A 43 9.43 7.00 1.97
N PHE A 44 8.22 6.74 1.46
CA PHE A 44 7.43 5.57 1.87
C PHE A 44 8.09 4.23 1.48
N GLY A 45 9.12 4.24 0.63
CA GLY A 45 9.99 3.09 0.44
C GLY A 45 10.56 2.56 1.76
N ALA A 46 10.85 3.43 2.73
CA ALA A 46 11.30 3.04 4.06
C ALA A 46 10.28 2.14 4.77
N TYR A 47 9.01 2.55 4.74
CA TYR A 47 7.90 1.81 5.31
C TYR A 47 7.67 0.49 4.58
N ALA A 48 7.61 0.50 3.25
CA ALA A 48 7.44 -0.71 2.45
C ALA A 48 8.56 -1.75 2.69
N PHE A 49 9.82 -1.32 2.65
CA PHE A 49 10.97 -2.19 2.92
C PHE A 49 11.05 -2.63 4.38
N SER A 50 10.47 -1.90 5.33
CA SER A 50 10.42 -2.36 6.74
C SER A 50 9.68 -3.69 6.89
N ARG A 51 8.83 -4.04 5.92
CA ARG A 51 8.01 -5.27 5.88
C ARG A 51 8.53 -6.31 4.89
N GLU A 52 9.62 -6.02 4.20
CA GLU A 52 10.28 -6.95 3.28
C GLU A 52 11.09 -7.99 4.09
N PRO A 53 10.76 -9.31 3.99
CA PRO A 53 11.48 -10.35 4.72
C PRO A 53 13.01 -10.34 4.51
N LEU A 54 13.45 -9.95 3.32
CA LEU A 54 14.87 -9.93 2.95
C LEU A 54 15.51 -8.54 3.11
N ARG A 55 14.86 -7.58 3.79
CA ARG A 55 15.35 -6.21 3.97
C ARG A 55 16.81 -6.15 4.40
N SER A 56 17.20 -6.97 5.39
CA SER A 56 18.57 -6.97 5.95
C SER A 56 19.64 -7.37 4.95
N ARG A 57 19.25 -8.00 3.82
CA ARG A 57 20.13 -8.38 2.72
C ARG A 57 20.22 -7.31 1.62
N ILE A 58 19.46 -6.22 1.73
CA ILE A 58 19.40 -5.16 0.70
C ILE A 58 19.90 -3.84 1.30
N PRO A 59 21.08 -3.34 0.87
CA PRO A 59 21.64 -2.06 1.31
C PRO A 59 20.67 -0.89 1.11
N LEU A 60 20.78 0.16 1.92
CA LEU A 60 19.87 1.31 1.88
C LEU A 60 19.81 1.94 0.49
N GLU A 61 20.97 2.19 -0.12
CA GLU A 61 21.10 2.81 -1.44
C GLU A 61 20.38 1.98 -2.51
N LYS A 62 20.51 0.65 -2.42
CA LYS A 62 19.81 -0.27 -3.33
C LYS A 62 18.31 -0.27 -3.07
N ARG A 63 17.86 -0.22 -1.81
CA ARG A 63 16.43 -0.06 -1.48
C ARG A 63 15.87 1.24 -2.07
N MET A 64 16.60 2.36 -1.98
CA MET A 64 16.20 3.63 -2.60
C MET A 64 16.10 3.55 -4.12
N GLU A 65 17.08 2.92 -4.79
CA GLU A 65 17.04 2.68 -6.24
C GLU A 65 15.81 1.84 -6.64
N LEU A 66 15.58 0.74 -5.92
CA LEU A 66 14.47 -0.18 -6.18
C LEU A 66 13.12 0.48 -5.95
N THR A 67 12.99 1.32 -4.90
CA THR A 67 11.78 2.12 -4.67
C THR A 67 11.46 3.01 -5.88
N ARG A 68 12.44 3.75 -6.39
CA ARG A 68 12.23 4.63 -7.56
C ARG A 68 11.78 3.83 -8.78
N LYS A 69 12.47 2.72 -9.08
CA LYS A 69 12.10 1.84 -10.21
C LYS A 69 10.71 1.22 -10.06
N ALA A 70 10.31 0.86 -8.84
CA ALA A 70 8.96 0.34 -8.58
C ALA A 70 7.89 1.42 -8.75
N ILE A 71 8.16 2.65 -8.29
CA ILE A 71 7.30 3.81 -8.53
C ILE A 71 7.15 4.06 -10.03
N ASP A 72 8.26 4.14 -10.78
CA ASP A 72 8.26 4.34 -12.23
C ASP A 72 7.47 3.24 -12.95
N CYS A 73 7.59 1.99 -12.49
CA CYS A 73 6.82 0.86 -13.01
C CYS A 73 5.31 1.08 -12.81
N GLY A 74 4.88 1.42 -11.61
CA GLY A 74 3.47 1.71 -11.30
C GLY A 74 2.91 2.87 -12.12
N GLN A 75 3.64 3.98 -12.18
CA GLN A 75 3.25 5.17 -12.96
C GLN A 75 3.17 4.87 -14.46
N SER A 76 4.14 4.12 -14.99
CA SER A 76 4.15 3.70 -16.40
C SER A 76 2.98 2.78 -16.73
N CYS A 77 2.63 1.84 -15.84
CA CYS A 77 1.43 1.02 -15.99
C CYS A 77 0.16 1.87 -16.00
N ALA A 78 0.04 2.85 -15.09
CA ALA A 78 -1.12 3.73 -15.02
C ALA A 78 -1.25 4.55 -16.31
N LYS A 79 -0.14 5.07 -16.84
CA LYS A 79 -0.11 5.79 -18.13
C LYS A 79 -0.60 4.91 -19.29
N LYS A 80 -0.09 3.68 -19.42
CA LYS A 80 -0.53 2.74 -20.47
C LYS A 80 -2.02 2.40 -20.35
N ILE A 81 -2.50 2.21 -19.12
CA ILE A 81 -3.93 1.98 -18.86
C ILE A 81 -4.77 3.20 -19.26
N ARG A 82 -4.30 4.41 -18.99
CA ARG A 82 -4.95 5.66 -19.41
C ARG A 82 -4.95 5.86 -20.93
N GLU A 83 -3.87 5.48 -21.62
CA GLU A 83 -3.82 5.50 -23.09
C GLU A 83 -4.87 4.56 -23.70
N LYS A 84 -5.12 3.39 -23.08
CA LYS A 84 -6.09 2.40 -23.57
C LYS A 84 -7.54 2.72 -23.22
N TYR A 85 -7.80 3.23 -22.01
CA TYR A 85 -9.16 3.36 -21.45
C TYR A 85 -9.58 4.80 -21.14
N GLY A 86 -8.74 5.79 -21.46
CA GLY A 86 -9.04 7.20 -21.28
C GLY A 86 -9.29 7.58 -19.82
N ASN A 87 -10.32 8.40 -19.59
CA ASN A 87 -10.67 8.94 -18.26
C ASN A 87 -11.61 8.06 -17.43
N LEU A 88 -11.86 6.80 -17.81
CA LEU A 88 -12.69 5.89 -17.01
C LEU A 88 -12.17 5.77 -15.57
N SER A 89 -13.07 5.62 -14.60
CA SER A 89 -12.66 5.36 -13.21
C SER A 89 -11.98 3.99 -13.11
N PRO A 90 -11.14 3.74 -12.09
CA PRO A 90 -10.63 2.41 -11.79
C PRO A 90 -11.69 1.30 -11.87
N ARG A 91 -12.89 1.53 -11.30
CA ARG A 91 -14.05 0.63 -11.43
C ARG A 91 -14.47 0.41 -12.88
N GLY A 92 -14.58 1.48 -13.67
CA GLY A 92 -14.92 1.40 -15.09
C GLY A 92 -13.88 0.63 -15.92
N ILE A 93 -12.60 0.80 -15.60
CA ILE A 93 -11.48 0.09 -16.24
C ILE A 93 -11.53 -1.40 -15.89
N ALA A 94 -11.74 -1.75 -14.63
CA ALA A 94 -11.91 -3.13 -14.19
C ALA A 94 -13.04 -3.83 -14.97
N GLY A 95 -14.19 -3.16 -15.13
CA GLY A 95 -15.30 -3.67 -15.95
C GLY A 95 -14.95 -3.85 -17.43
N LYS A 96 -14.15 -2.95 -18.03
CA LYS A 96 -13.68 -3.09 -19.42
C LYS A 96 -12.66 -4.21 -19.61
N LEU A 97 -11.92 -4.56 -18.56
CA LEU A 97 -11.01 -5.70 -18.53
C LEU A 97 -11.74 -7.03 -18.25
N GLY A 98 -13.05 -7.01 -17.99
CA GLY A 98 -13.83 -8.21 -17.70
C GLY A 98 -13.67 -8.71 -16.26
N LEU A 99 -13.14 -7.89 -15.35
CA LEU A 99 -12.99 -8.26 -13.94
C LEU A 99 -14.35 -8.29 -13.23
N LYS A 100 -14.54 -9.31 -12.40
CA LYS A 100 -15.68 -9.44 -11.48
C LYS A 100 -15.40 -8.60 -10.24
N LEU A 101 -16.29 -7.64 -9.97
CA LEU A 101 -16.22 -6.82 -8.77
C LEU A 101 -17.21 -7.31 -7.72
N LYS A 102 -16.72 -7.57 -6.50
CA LYS A 102 -17.53 -7.95 -5.34
C LYS A 102 -17.39 -6.93 -4.21
N PHE A 103 -18.49 -6.68 -3.50
CA PHE A 103 -18.58 -5.68 -2.44
C PHE A 103 -19.22 -6.26 -1.15
N PRO A 104 -18.65 -7.32 -0.55
CA PRO A 104 -19.14 -7.82 0.73
C PRO A 104 -18.85 -6.82 1.85
N GLN A 105 -19.63 -6.90 2.93
CA GLN A 105 -19.44 -6.04 4.10
C GLN A 105 -18.13 -6.35 4.84
N LYS A 106 -17.88 -7.63 5.15
CA LYS A 106 -16.70 -8.09 5.89
C LYS A 106 -16.06 -9.31 5.21
N PRO A 107 -14.76 -9.58 5.44
CA PRO A 107 -14.14 -10.82 5.02
C PRO A 107 -14.80 -12.05 5.67
N LEU A 108 -14.97 -13.13 4.91
CA LEU A 108 -15.66 -14.35 5.34
C LEU A 108 -14.92 -15.12 6.47
N HIS A 109 -13.60 -14.97 6.57
CA HIS A 109 -12.79 -15.64 7.58
C HIS A 109 -12.30 -14.60 8.61
N GLY A 110 -12.94 -14.64 9.79
CA GLY A 110 -12.70 -13.71 10.89
C GLY A 110 -11.29 -13.85 11.50
N GLY A 111 -10.57 -12.73 11.54
CA GLY A 111 -9.23 -12.61 12.12
C GLY A 111 -8.26 -11.72 11.33
N HIS A 112 -8.63 -11.30 10.11
CA HIS A 112 -7.74 -10.59 9.18
C HIS A 112 -8.32 -9.22 8.79
N VAL A 113 -7.47 -8.19 8.76
CA VAL A 113 -7.83 -6.87 8.20
C VAL A 113 -7.34 -6.83 6.76
N THR A 114 -8.27 -7.03 5.84
CA THR A 114 -8.10 -6.86 4.40
C THR A 114 -9.16 -5.87 3.95
N PHE A 115 -8.77 -4.86 3.17
CA PHE A 115 -9.71 -3.83 2.69
C PHE A 115 -10.14 -4.07 1.25
N ALA A 116 -9.24 -4.63 0.44
CA ALA A 116 -9.56 -5.17 -0.86
C ALA A 116 -8.59 -6.33 -1.18
N GLN A 117 -8.94 -7.13 -2.19
CA GLN A 117 -8.08 -8.18 -2.68
C GLN A 117 -8.37 -8.50 -4.14
N PHE A 118 -7.31 -8.75 -4.89
CA PHE A 118 -7.36 -9.43 -6.17
C PHE A 118 -7.22 -10.95 -5.97
N VAL A 119 -8.19 -11.70 -6.49
CA VAL A 119 -8.17 -13.16 -6.57
C VAL A 119 -8.07 -13.53 -8.04
N ALA A 120 -6.91 -14.09 -8.41
CA ALA A 120 -6.70 -14.59 -9.75
C ALA A 120 -7.74 -15.67 -10.12
N PRO A 121 -8.21 -15.69 -11.38
CA PRO A 121 -7.70 -14.90 -12.50
C PRO A 121 -8.37 -13.53 -12.68
N ASP A 122 -9.59 -13.32 -12.18
CA ASP A 122 -10.45 -12.25 -12.69
C ASP A 122 -11.34 -11.55 -11.64
N GLU A 123 -11.05 -11.65 -10.35
CA GLU A 123 -11.92 -11.11 -9.29
C GLU A 123 -11.22 -10.06 -8.42
N ILE A 124 -11.86 -8.90 -8.24
CA ILE A 124 -11.49 -7.91 -7.24
C ILE A 124 -12.64 -7.81 -6.23
N THR A 125 -12.30 -7.98 -4.96
CA THR A 125 -13.24 -7.82 -3.84
C THR A 125 -12.85 -6.59 -3.03
N VAL A 126 -13.81 -5.71 -2.73
CA VAL A 126 -13.66 -4.56 -1.82
C VAL A 126 -14.55 -4.77 -0.60
N PHE A 127 -14.00 -4.62 0.60
CA PHE A 127 -14.75 -4.81 1.85
C PHE A 127 -15.35 -3.48 2.32
N MET A 128 -16.68 -3.40 2.25
CA MET A 128 -17.40 -2.14 2.42
C MET A 128 -17.36 -1.60 3.86
N ASP A 129 -17.17 -2.43 4.89
CA ASP A 129 -17.05 -1.95 6.27
C ASP A 129 -15.91 -0.93 6.45
N CYS A 130 -14.81 -1.07 5.72
CA CYS A 130 -13.72 -0.09 5.75
C CYS A 130 -14.06 1.18 4.96
N VAL A 131 -14.70 1.03 3.80
CA VAL A 131 -15.13 2.16 2.96
C VAL A 131 -16.13 3.02 3.73
N ASP A 132 -17.16 2.40 4.30
CA ASP A 132 -18.24 3.07 5.02
C ASP A 132 -17.69 3.84 6.24
N LYS A 133 -16.83 3.20 7.04
CA LYS A 133 -16.15 3.84 8.20
C LYS A 133 -15.22 4.97 7.78
N ALA A 134 -14.47 4.79 6.69
CA ALA A 134 -13.56 5.82 6.19
C ALA A 134 -14.35 7.06 5.76
N GLU A 135 -15.43 6.87 5.00
CA GLU A 135 -16.28 7.96 4.54
C GLU A 135 -17.00 8.67 5.69
N GLU A 136 -17.46 7.91 6.70
CA GLU A 136 -18.03 8.47 7.93
C GLU A 136 -17.01 9.36 8.66
N LEU A 137 -15.82 8.83 8.97
CA LEU A 137 -14.79 9.59 9.69
C LEU A 137 -14.32 10.83 8.89
N ILE A 138 -14.22 10.72 7.56
CA ILE A 138 -13.88 11.87 6.69
C ILE A 138 -14.90 12.99 6.81
N ARG A 139 -16.20 12.66 6.92
CA ARG A 139 -17.27 13.65 7.10
C ARG A 139 -17.23 14.24 8.51
N GLU A 140 -17.17 13.40 9.53
CA GLU A 140 -17.22 13.82 10.94
C GLU A 140 -16.07 14.74 11.33
N GLU A 141 -14.85 14.41 10.90
CA GLU A 141 -13.63 15.16 11.22
C GLU A 141 -13.27 16.22 10.13
N ALA A 142 -14.18 16.45 9.18
CA ALA A 142 -14.01 17.42 8.08
C ALA A 142 -12.69 17.27 7.29
N LEU A 143 -12.25 16.02 7.07
CA LEU A 143 -10.94 15.68 6.52
C LEU A 143 -10.84 15.85 4.99
N GLY A 144 -11.94 16.16 4.31
CA GLY A 144 -11.98 16.30 2.84
C GLY A 144 -11.05 17.39 2.29
N SER A 145 -10.66 18.37 3.12
CA SER A 145 -9.68 19.39 2.76
C SER A 145 -8.24 18.85 2.73
N ILE A 146 -7.93 17.82 3.53
CA ILE A 146 -6.63 17.14 3.59
C ILE A 146 -6.60 16.02 2.54
N LEU A 147 -7.63 15.15 2.55
CA LEU A 147 -7.78 14.00 1.66
C LEU A 147 -8.52 14.37 0.36
N LYS A 148 -8.03 15.40 -0.33
CA LYS A 148 -8.69 15.96 -1.52
C LYS A 148 -8.93 14.90 -2.58
N LYS A 149 -10.15 14.84 -3.11
CA LYS A 149 -10.59 13.93 -4.20
C LYS A 149 -10.47 12.44 -3.86
N LEU A 150 -10.27 12.08 -2.59
CA LEU A 150 -10.27 10.68 -2.19
C LEU A 150 -11.65 10.08 -2.40
N VAL A 151 -11.69 9.00 -3.18
CA VAL A 151 -12.81 8.05 -3.23
C VAL A 151 -12.23 6.71 -2.83
N VAL A 152 -12.52 6.26 -1.61
CA VAL A 152 -11.83 5.13 -0.97
C VAL A 152 -11.96 3.86 -1.80
N GLU A 153 -13.17 3.55 -2.27
CA GLU A 153 -13.43 2.39 -3.15
C GLU A 153 -12.56 2.42 -4.41
N GLU A 154 -12.47 3.55 -5.10
CA GLU A 154 -11.73 3.65 -6.36
C GLU A 154 -10.21 3.52 -6.16
N VAL A 155 -9.68 3.96 -5.01
CA VAL A 155 -8.27 3.76 -4.67
C VAL A 155 -7.97 2.28 -4.39
N LEU A 156 -8.83 1.62 -3.63
CA LEU A 156 -8.73 0.19 -3.35
C LEU A 156 -8.81 -0.64 -4.65
N ILE A 157 -9.78 -0.35 -5.51
CA ILE A 157 -9.89 -1.00 -6.84
C ILE A 157 -8.65 -0.73 -7.69
N ALA A 158 -8.13 0.50 -7.71
CA ALA A 158 -6.95 0.83 -8.48
C ALA A 158 -5.71 0.04 -8.02
N HIS A 159 -5.53 -0.12 -6.71
CA HIS A 159 -4.46 -0.92 -6.15
C HIS A 159 -4.57 -2.39 -6.61
N GLU A 160 -5.73 -3.02 -6.44
CA GLU A 160 -5.93 -4.41 -6.85
C GLU A 160 -5.85 -4.61 -8.37
N LEU A 161 -6.27 -3.60 -9.13
CA LEU A 161 -6.12 -3.59 -10.58
C LEU A 161 -4.64 -3.65 -11.00
N PHE A 162 -3.73 -3.02 -10.24
CA PHE A 162 -2.30 -3.17 -10.50
C PHE A 162 -1.86 -4.63 -10.33
N HIS A 163 -2.32 -5.34 -9.29
CA HIS A 163 -1.95 -6.73 -9.08
C HIS A 163 -2.50 -7.67 -10.16
N TYR A 164 -3.68 -7.39 -10.69
CA TYR A 164 -4.15 -8.06 -11.90
C TYR A 164 -3.16 -7.87 -13.08
N LEU A 165 -2.76 -6.62 -13.35
CA LEU A 165 -1.80 -6.33 -14.43
C LEU A 165 -0.42 -6.92 -14.15
N GLU A 166 0.01 -6.96 -12.90
CA GLU A 166 1.27 -7.57 -12.47
C GLU A 166 1.27 -9.08 -12.75
N GLU A 167 0.15 -9.75 -12.52
CA GLU A 167 -0.03 -11.17 -12.82
C GLU A 167 -0.03 -11.42 -14.33
N GLU A 168 -0.83 -10.65 -15.09
CA GLU A 168 -0.90 -10.76 -16.56
C GLU A 168 0.45 -10.51 -17.25
N ASN A 169 1.33 -9.73 -16.62
CA ASN A 169 2.63 -9.34 -17.17
C ASN A 169 3.81 -9.94 -16.38
N GLU A 170 3.61 -11.07 -15.69
CA GLU A 170 4.58 -11.62 -14.73
C GLU A 170 6.00 -11.84 -15.29
N LYS A 171 6.13 -12.08 -16.60
CA LYS A 171 7.41 -12.34 -17.27
C LYS A 171 8.18 -11.06 -17.63
N THR A 172 7.52 -9.90 -17.63
CA THR A 172 8.07 -8.65 -18.16
C THR A 172 7.99 -7.48 -17.19
N ILE A 173 7.09 -7.52 -16.21
CA ILE A 173 6.92 -6.42 -15.27
C ILE A 173 8.10 -6.36 -14.28
N PHE A 174 8.60 -5.15 -13.99
CA PHE A 174 9.78 -4.93 -13.15
C PHE A 174 9.64 -5.61 -11.77
N THR A 175 8.48 -5.47 -11.13
CA THR A 175 8.21 -6.00 -9.78
C THR A 175 8.29 -7.52 -9.68
N ARG A 176 8.13 -8.25 -10.79
CA ARG A 176 8.24 -9.71 -10.87
C ARG A 176 9.60 -10.19 -11.40
N THR A 177 10.23 -9.37 -12.25
CA THR A 177 11.48 -9.71 -12.94
C THR A 177 12.73 -9.34 -12.14
N GLU A 178 12.68 -8.27 -11.35
CA GLU A 178 13.73 -7.91 -10.40
C GLU A 178 13.73 -8.91 -9.24
N LYS A 179 14.90 -9.52 -8.99
CA LYS A 179 15.07 -10.54 -7.97
C LYS A 179 16.37 -10.30 -7.20
N LEU A 180 16.32 -10.57 -5.90
CA LEU A 180 17.52 -10.58 -5.07
C LEU A 180 18.27 -11.89 -5.29
N GLU A 181 19.54 -11.84 -5.70
CA GLU A 181 20.43 -13.00 -5.69
C GLU A 181 20.85 -13.31 -4.24
N LEU A 182 20.51 -14.51 -3.77
CA LEU A 182 20.80 -14.95 -2.40
C LEU A 182 22.17 -15.59 -2.29
N TRP A 183 22.54 -16.38 -3.29
CA TRP A 183 23.85 -17.02 -3.42
C TRP A 183 24.06 -17.53 -4.83
N LYS A 184 25.33 -17.77 -5.16
CA LYS A 184 25.77 -18.32 -6.44
C LYS A 184 26.90 -19.32 -6.22
N ILE A 185 26.73 -20.54 -6.75
CA ILE A 185 27.76 -21.59 -6.75
C ILE A 185 27.96 -22.03 -8.20
N GLY A 186 29.08 -21.63 -8.81
CA GLY A 186 29.35 -21.86 -10.22
C GLY A 186 28.28 -21.24 -11.13
N LYS A 187 27.58 -22.08 -11.91
CA LYS A 187 26.48 -21.65 -12.81
C LYS A 187 25.11 -21.64 -12.12
N LEU A 188 25.00 -22.17 -10.90
CA LEU A 188 23.75 -22.18 -10.14
C LEU A 188 23.62 -20.87 -9.36
N LYS A 189 22.49 -20.20 -9.52
CA LYS A 189 22.10 -19.02 -8.73
C LYS A 189 20.77 -19.29 -8.08
N ASN A 190 20.64 -18.90 -6.81
CA ASN A 190 19.36 -18.87 -6.13
C ASN A 190 18.90 -17.43 -5.99
N THR A 191 17.67 -17.16 -6.37
CA THR A 191 17.11 -15.80 -6.40
C THR A 191 15.76 -15.78 -5.72
N SER A 192 15.47 -14.76 -4.93
CA SER A 192 14.15 -14.53 -4.34
C SER A 192 13.47 -13.31 -4.95
N ARG A 193 12.14 -13.31 -4.96
CA ARG A 193 11.35 -12.10 -5.22
C ARG A 193 11.55 -11.10 -4.08
N ILE A 194 11.45 -9.82 -4.42
CA ILE A 194 11.40 -8.70 -3.46
C ILE A 194 9.94 -8.27 -3.42
N VAL A 195 9.20 -8.76 -2.43
CA VAL A 195 7.73 -8.72 -2.41
C VAL A 195 7.22 -7.29 -2.37
N CYS A 196 7.87 -6.41 -1.60
CA CYS A 196 7.43 -5.04 -1.44
C CYS A 196 7.50 -4.19 -2.72
N LEU A 197 8.18 -4.64 -3.79
CA LEU A 197 8.20 -3.90 -5.06
C LEU A 197 6.83 -3.85 -5.73
N GLY A 198 6.06 -4.94 -5.66
CA GLY A 198 4.68 -5.00 -6.15
C GLY A 198 3.80 -3.98 -5.43
N GLU A 199 3.95 -3.86 -4.11
CA GLU A 199 3.21 -2.92 -3.28
C GLU A 199 3.55 -1.46 -3.59
N ILE A 200 4.85 -1.14 -3.70
CA ILE A 200 5.30 0.22 -4.04
C ILE A 200 4.75 0.62 -5.42
N ALA A 201 4.81 -0.28 -6.39
CA ALA A 201 4.26 -0.04 -7.72
C ALA A 201 2.73 0.06 -7.72
N GLY A 202 2.04 -0.76 -6.92
CA GLY A 202 0.59 -0.71 -6.74
C GLY A 202 0.11 0.62 -6.14
N MET A 203 0.80 1.11 -5.10
CA MET A 203 0.52 2.43 -4.53
C MET A 203 0.78 3.57 -5.52
N ALA A 204 1.90 3.51 -6.27
CA ALA A 204 2.18 4.51 -7.30
C ALA A 204 1.14 4.47 -8.44
N PHE A 205 0.75 3.28 -8.89
CA PHE A 205 -0.30 3.09 -9.88
C PHE A 205 -1.64 3.64 -9.40
N ALA A 206 -2.05 3.33 -8.16
CA ALA A 206 -3.30 3.79 -7.58
C ALA A 206 -3.33 5.31 -7.44
N LYS A 207 -2.22 5.93 -7.01
CA LYS A 207 -2.09 7.39 -6.96
C LYS A 207 -2.37 8.05 -8.31
N GLU A 208 -1.68 7.60 -9.35
CA GLU A 208 -1.81 8.16 -10.71
C GLU A 208 -3.20 7.89 -11.29
N LEU A 209 -3.68 6.65 -11.16
CA LEU A 209 -4.96 6.26 -11.73
C LEU A 209 -6.13 6.96 -11.01
N ALA A 210 -6.12 7.06 -9.69
CA ALA A 210 -7.15 7.78 -8.94
C ALA A 210 -6.90 9.30 -8.86
N LYS A 211 -5.81 9.82 -9.45
CA LYS A 211 -5.45 11.25 -9.49
C LYS A 211 -5.33 11.88 -8.08
N LEU A 212 -4.74 11.15 -7.14
CA LEU A 212 -4.53 11.61 -5.76
C LEU A 212 -3.38 12.59 -5.67
N SER A 213 -3.49 13.56 -4.76
CA SER A 213 -2.42 14.52 -4.46
C SER A 213 -1.39 14.00 -3.45
N PHE A 214 -1.62 12.84 -2.84
CA PHE A 214 -0.79 12.24 -1.80
C PHE A 214 -0.51 10.77 -2.12
N SER A 215 0.45 10.17 -1.42
CA SER A 215 0.77 8.75 -1.55
C SER A 215 -0.31 7.87 -0.88
N PRO A 216 -0.87 6.84 -1.54
CA PRO A 216 -1.84 5.94 -0.92
C PRO A 216 -1.37 5.25 0.37
N TYR A 217 -0.06 5.16 0.62
CA TYR A 217 0.49 4.71 1.90
C TYR A 217 -0.06 5.49 3.12
N VAL A 218 -0.47 6.75 2.95
CA VAL A 218 -1.18 7.53 3.99
C VAL A 218 -2.40 6.76 4.54
N LEU A 219 -3.08 6.01 3.67
CA LEU A 219 -4.30 5.30 4.00
C LEU A 219 -4.06 4.09 4.90
N ASP A 220 -2.83 3.57 5.01
CA ASP A 220 -2.57 2.39 5.85
C ASP A 220 -2.76 2.73 7.34
N SER A 221 -2.17 3.84 7.80
CA SER A 221 -2.38 4.33 9.17
C SER A 221 -3.83 4.77 9.39
N PHE A 222 -4.43 5.44 8.40
CA PHE A 222 -5.82 5.88 8.46
C PHE A 222 -6.78 4.70 8.61
N PHE A 223 -6.67 3.67 7.79
CA PHE A 223 -7.55 2.52 7.84
C PHE A 223 -7.36 1.72 9.13
N VAL A 224 -6.14 1.55 9.63
CA VAL A 224 -5.92 0.92 10.95
C VAL A 224 -6.59 1.75 12.06
N TYR A 225 -6.50 3.08 11.99
CA TYR A 225 -7.12 3.99 12.95
C TYR A 225 -8.65 3.82 13.05
N LEU A 226 -9.32 3.46 11.95
CA LEU A 226 -10.79 3.23 11.93
C LEU A 226 -11.23 2.10 12.87
N TYR A 227 -10.36 1.12 13.10
CA TYR A 227 -10.65 -0.05 13.93
C TYR A 227 -9.97 0.04 15.30
N ASP A 228 -8.79 0.65 15.35
CA ASP A 228 -7.97 0.76 16.54
C ASP A 228 -7.12 2.04 16.50
N LYS A 229 -7.59 3.07 17.21
CA LYS A 229 -6.95 4.39 17.23
C LYS A 229 -5.51 4.33 17.72
N GLN A 230 -5.21 3.48 18.70
CA GLN A 230 -3.87 3.34 19.27
C GLN A 230 -2.93 2.68 18.27
N ALA A 231 -3.38 1.61 17.60
CA ALA A 231 -2.62 0.96 16.53
C ALA A 231 -2.39 1.89 15.33
N GLY A 232 -3.40 2.70 14.99
CA GLY A 232 -3.29 3.72 13.94
C GLY A 232 -2.22 4.77 14.27
N CYS A 233 -2.22 5.29 15.51
CA CYS A 233 -1.20 6.22 16.00
C CYS A 233 0.19 5.58 16.02
N TYR A 234 0.30 4.33 16.46
CA TYR A 234 1.57 3.61 16.43
C TYR A 234 2.13 3.51 15.01
N LEU A 235 1.29 3.10 14.05
CA LEU A 235 1.69 3.00 12.65
C LEU A 235 2.10 4.37 12.09
N TYR A 236 1.37 5.43 12.42
CA TYR A 236 1.73 6.79 12.05
C TYR A 236 3.14 7.17 12.54
N HIS A 237 3.42 7.00 13.84
CA HIS A 237 4.73 7.34 14.41
C HIS A 237 5.85 6.49 13.79
N GLU A 238 5.60 5.21 13.54
CA GLU A 238 6.56 4.33 12.87
C GLU A 238 6.85 4.80 11.44
N MET A 239 5.81 5.14 10.66
CA MET A 239 5.96 5.66 9.30
C MET A 239 6.77 6.96 9.31
N MET A 240 6.45 7.91 10.20
CA MET A 240 7.17 9.18 10.32
C MET A 240 8.63 9.00 10.72
N ARG A 241 8.94 8.08 11.65
CA ARG A 241 10.32 7.77 12.03
C ARG A 241 11.09 7.17 10.86
N LEU A 242 10.54 6.15 10.21
CA LEU A 242 11.18 5.46 9.09
C LEU A 242 11.45 6.40 7.91
N THR A 243 10.51 7.29 7.59
CA THR A 243 10.66 8.23 6.46
C THR A 243 11.71 9.31 6.76
N LYS A 244 11.78 9.81 8.00
CA LYS A 244 12.86 10.73 8.44
C LYS A 244 14.24 10.09 8.33
N GLU A 245 14.41 8.89 8.88
CA GLU A 245 15.66 8.12 8.77
C GLU A 245 16.09 7.91 7.31
N TRP A 246 15.12 7.56 6.44
CA TRP A 246 15.37 7.33 5.02
C TRP A 246 15.80 8.59 4.25
N MET A 247 15.31 9.76 4.67
CA MET A 247 15.68 11.04 4.09
C MET A 247 16.99 11.61 4.69
N GLY A 248 17.62 10.91 5.64
CA GLY A 248 18.80 11.42 6.35
C GLY A 248 18.49 12.59 7.30
N LEU A 249 17.22 12.76 7.67
CA LEU A 249 16.79 13.73 8.67
C LEU A 249 16.95 13.05 10.03
N GLU A 250 18.09 13.27 10.69
CA GLU A 250 18.40 12.68 12.00
C GLU A 250 17.23 12.83 12.98
N THR A 251 16.78 11.73 13.60
CA THR A 251 16.21 11.78 14.94
C THR A 251 17.38 11.84 15.91
N LYS A 252 17.83 13.05 16.24
CA LYS A 252 18.60 13.24 17.48
C LYS A 252 17.63 12.95 18.63
N GLU A 253 17.78 11.78 19.23
CA GLU A 253 17.36 11.56 20.62
C GLU A 253 18.24 12.37 21.56
#